data_AF-A0A847CPA5-F1
#
_entry.id   AF-A0A847CPA5-F1
#
_cell.length_a   1.000
_cell.length_b   1.000
_cell.length_c   1.000
_cell.angle_alpha   90.00
_cell.angle_beta   90.00
_cell.angle_gamma   90.00
#
_symmetry.space_group_name_H-M   'P 1'
#
loop_
_entity.id
_entity.type
_entity.pdbx_description
1 polymer ?
#
loop_
_entity_poly.entity_id
_entity_poly.type
_entity_poly.pdbx_seq_one_letter_code
_entity_poly.pdbx_strand_id
1 'polypeptide(L)'
;MSATLDSYFKITERGSTVAQEIRGGLVTFLTMAYIVVLNPLILGGVADADGNFLGGGTEPMSGAAMIAATTALVAGLLTILMGVVANFPLAIATGLGLNAFLAYSVASQMTWADAMGLIVLEGLIILVLVLTGFRKAVFDAVPTQLKTAIAVGIGLFLTIIALVDAGFVRATGNAAPPIGMGIGGSLSGWPVFVFCIGLLLMISLHARKVPGAILIGITVTTILAIIVEAVTKTGPSFTADGPNPKGWNLTVPELPDALFAVPDFSLIGTFNLFGSFERVGVVAASLLVFTLLLADFFDTMGTMTAVGAEAGLNTEEGGAPEGSQKILIVDSIAAAAGGLAGISS
;
A
#
# COMPACT_ATOMS: atom_id res chain seq x y z
N MET A 1 -5.86 3.57 35.10
CA MET A 1 -6.02 2.66 33.94
C MET A 1 -4.82 2.66 32.98
N SER A 2 -3.66 3.29 33.28
CA SER A 2 -2.55 3.36 32.30
C SER A 2 -1.21 2.73 32.70
N ALA A 3 -1.04 2.13 33.88
CA ALA A 3 0.26 1.51 34.23
C ALA A 3 0.54 0.25 33.39
N THR A 4 -0.48 -0.57 33.14
CA THR A 4 -0.38 -1.78 32.31
C THR A 4 -0.18 -1.48 30.83
N LEU A 5 -0.86 -0.45 30.31
CA LEU A 5 -0.78 -0.04 28.91
C LEU A 5 0.58 0.63 28.62
N ASP A 6 1.02 1.50 29.53
CA ASP A 6 2.35 2.12 29.48
C ASP A 6 3.47 1.08 29.63
N SER A 7 3.33 0.12 30.55
CA SER A 7 4.31 -0.95 30.74
C SER A 7 4.39 -1.90 29.54
N TYR A 8 3.26 -2.24 28.92
CA TYR A 8 3.22 -3.16 27.77
C TYR A 8 3.82 -2.52 26.52
N PHE A 9 3.35 -1.33 26.15
CA PHE A 9 3.80 -0.62 24.94
C PHE A 9 5.07 0.21 25.16
N LYS A 10 5.57 0.25 26.40
CA LYS A 10 6.77 1.01 26.78
C LYS A 10 6.68 2.49 26.40
N ILE A 11 5.50 3.11 26.55
CA ILE A 11 5.22 4.45 26.00
C ILE A 11 6.15 5.50 26.63
N THR A 12 6.25 5.51 27.96
CA THR A 12 7.12 6.43 28.70
C THR A 12 8.61 6.11 28.50
N GLU A 13 8.98 4.83 28.44
CA GLU A 13 10.36 4.39 28.15
C GLU A 13 10.81 4.84 26.74
N ARG A 14 9.90 4.87 25.78
CA ARG A 14 10.11 5.39 24.41
C ARG A 14 10.01 6.92 24.32
N GLY A 15 9.84 7.63 25.44
CA GLY A 15 9.79 9.09 25.47
C GLY A 15 8.53 9.71 24.87
N SER A 16 7.44 8.95 24.76
CA SER A 16 6.19 9.40 24.15
C SER A 16 5.08 9.61 25.19
N THR A 17 3.91 10.08 24.74
CA THR A 17 2.70 10.24 25.55
C THR A 17 1.50 9.65 24.81
N VAL A 18 0.47 9.22 25.53
CA VAL A 18 -0.75 8.66 24.91
C VAL A 18 -1.36 9.62 23.87
N ALA A 19 -1.36 10.92 24.14
CA ALA A 19 -1.85 11.93 23.18
C ALA A 19 -0.95 12.06 21.94
N GLN A 20 0.35 11.82 22.07
CA GLN A 20 1.27 11.78 20.94
C GLN A 20 1.10 10.50 20.12
N GLU A 21 0.93 9.35 20.76
CA GLU A 21 0.66 8.07 20.09
C GLU A 21 -0.65 8.10 19.30
N ILE A 22 -1.75 8.63 19.87
CA ILE A 22 -3.03 8.75 19.16
C ILE A 22 -2.91 9.66 17.94
N ARG A 23 -2.23 10.80 18.07
CA ARG A 23 -2.00 11.72 16.95
C ARG A 23 -1.09 11.10 15.88
N GLY A 24 -0.05 10.39 16.31
CA GLY A 24 0.86 9.66 15.42
C GLY A 24 0.11 8.59 14.63
N GLY A 25 -0.67 7.75 15.31
CA GLY A 25 -1.50 6.72 14.67
C GLY A 25 -2.52 7.31 13.68
N LEU A 26 -3.16 8.44 14.01
CA LEU A 26 -4.07 9.12 13.10
C LEU A 26 -3.35 9.67 11.85
N VAL A 27 -2.16 10.24 12.04
CA VAL A 27 -1.32 10.68 10.91
C VAL A 27 -0.95 9.49 10.03
N THR A 28 -0.45 8.40 10.62
CA THR A 28 -0.07 7.17 9.90
C THR A 28 -1.26 6.60 9.12
N PHE A 29 -2.43 6.52 9.75
CA PHE A 29 -3.66 6.07 9.09
C PHE A 29 -3.98 6.91 7.86
N LEU A 30 -4.01 8.25 7.99
CA LEU A 30 -4.32 9.13 6.87
C LEU A 30 -3.25 9.09 5.77
N THR A 31 -1.97 8.93 6.14
CA THR A 31 -0.89 8.79 5.17
C THR A 31 -0.95 7.46 4.41
N MET A 32 -1.54 6.41 4.98
CA MET A 32 -1.71 5.11 4.33
C MET A 32 -3.06 4.94 3.66
N ALA A 33 -4.03 5.82 3.94
CA ALA A 33 -5.39 5.73 3.41
C ALA A 33 -5.46 5.75 1.87
N TYR A 34 -4.42 6.25 1.19
CA TYR A 34 -4.31 6.14 -0.27
C TYR A 34 -4.41 4.68 -0.76
N ILE A 35 -4.03 3.69 0.05
CA ILE A 35 -4.12 2.26 -0.30
C ILE A 35 -5.55 1.81 -0.57
N VAL A 36 -6.53 2.44 0.09
CA VAL A 36 -7.96 2.15 -0.07
C VAL A 36 -8.45 2.52 -1.47
N VAL A 37 -7.77 3.46 -2.14
CA VAL A 37 -8.06 3.87 -3.51
C VAL A 37 -7.14 3.13 -4.49
N LEU A 38 -5.86 3.07 -4.17
CA LEU A 38 -4.83 2.63 -5.10
C LEU A 38 -4.82 1.11 -5.29
N ASN A 39 -5.07 0.33 -4.24
CA ASN A 39 -5.14 -1.13 -4.36
C ASN A 39 -6.29 -1.58 -5.32
N PRO A 40 -7.54 -1.08 -5.16
CA PRO A 40 -8.59 -1.31 -6.13
C PRO A 40 -8.26 -0.88 -7.56
N LEU A 41 -7.58 0.26 -7.74
CA LEU A 41 -7.21 0.74 -9.07
C LEU A 41 -6.24 -0.20 -9.79
N ILE A 42 -5.30 -0.79 -9.06
CA ILE A 42 -4.35 -1.75 -9.63
C ILE A 42 -5.04 -3.11 -9.89
N LEU A 43 -5.71 -3.67 -8.88
CA LEU A 43 -6.24 -5.04 -8.96
C LEU A 43 -7.56 -5.11 -9.75
N GLY A 44 -8.44 -4.13 -9.58
CA GLY A 44 -9.75 -4.08 -10.22
C GLY A 44 -9.70 -3.64 -11.69
N GLY A 45 -8.60 -3.05 -12.14
CA GLY A 45 -8.43 -2.57 -13.52
C GLY A 45 -7.92 -3.62 -14.51
N VAL A 46 -7.56 -4.81 -14.06
CA VAL A 46 -6.92 -5.84 -14.89
C VAL A 46 -7.79 -7.09 -14.99
N ALA A 47 -8.04 -7.52 -16.23
CA ALA A 47 -8.72 -8.76 -16.51
C ALA A 47 -7.76 -9.95 -16.32
N ASP A 48 -8.27 -11.03 -15.75
CA ASP A 48 -7.55 -12.30 -15.65
C ASP A 48 -7.49 -13.04 -16.98
N ALA A 49 -6.88 -14.22 -17.01
CA ALA A 49 -6.76 -15.01 -18.24
C ALA A 49 -8.11 -15.42 -18.86
N ASP A 50 -9.18 -15.45 -18.06
CA ASP A 50 -10.54 -15.77 -18.50
C ASP A 50 -11.36 -14.50 -18.85
N GLY A 51 -10.73 -13.32 -18.79
CA GLY A 51 -11.37 -12.04 -19.09
C GLY A 51 -12.21 -11.47 -17.93
N ASN A 52 -12.09 -12.03 -16.73
CA ASN A 52 -12.86 -11.59 -15.56
C ASN A 52 -12.04 -10.60 -14.72
N PHE A 53 -12.73 -9.66 -14.09
CA PHE A 53 -12.14 -8.71 -13.15
C PHE A 53 -12.34 -9.18 -11.72
N LEU A 54 -11.39 -8.82 -10.84
CA LEU A 54 -11.46 -9.14 -9.42
C LEU A 54 -12.75 -8.56 -8.81
N GLY A 55 -13.54 -9.41 -8.15
CA GLY A 55 -14.86 -9.05 -7.62
C GLY A 55 -16.05 -9.39 -8.52
N GLY A 56 -15.87 -10.24 -9.55
CA GLY A 56 -16.98 -10.96 -10.17
C GLY A 56 -17.74 -10.21 -11.27
N GLY A 57 -17.07 -9.33 -12.01
CA GLY A 57 -17.63 -8.65 -13.18
C GLY A 57 -16.79 -8.82 -14.45
N THR A 58 -17.40 -8.52 -15.59
CA THR A 58 -16.76 -8.45 -16.92
C THR A 58 -16.29 -7.03 -17.27
N GLU A 59 -16.54 -6.07 -16.39
CA GLU A 59 -16.18 -4.67 -16.59
C GLU A 59 -15.03 -4.27 -15.66
N PRO A 60 -14.08 -3.44 -16.13
CA PRO A 60 -13.05 -2.87 -15.26
C PRO A 60 -13.66 -2.18 -14.05
N MET A 61 -13.00 -2.32 -12.90
CA MET A 61 -13.36 -1.70 -11.62
C MET A 61 -14.70 -2.16 -11.02
N SER A 62 -15.34 -3.21 -11.54
CA SER A 62 -16.61 -3.74 -11.00
C SER A 62 -16.52 -4.14 -9.53
N GLY A 63 -15.36 -4.64 -9.09
CA GLY A 63 -15.10 -5.04 -7.71
C GLY A 63 -14.40 -4.00 -6.83
N ALA A 64 -14.20 -2.77 -7.31
CA ALA A 64 -13.33 -1.81 -6.63
C ALA A 64 -13.75 -1.51 -5.17
N ALA A 65 -15.06 -1.39 -4.92
CA ALA A 65 -15.59 -1.16 -3.58
C ALA A 65 -15.35 -2.36 -2.64
N MET A 66 -15.47 -3.59 -3.14
CA MET A 66 -15.20 -4.82 -2.40
C MET A 66 -13.71 -4.95 -2.05
N ILE A 67 -12.83 -4.66 -3.01
CA ILE A 67 -11.38 -4.66 -2.82
C ILE A 67 -11.02 -3.61 -1.76
N ALA A 68 -11.57 -2.40 -1.85
CA ALA A 68 -11.31 -1.31 -0.90
C ALA A 68 -11.75 -1.69 0.53
N ALA A 69 -12.99 -2.17 0.68
CA ALA A 69 -13.56 -2.54 1.97
C ALA A 69 -12.79 -3.70 2.62
N THR A 70 -12.48 -4.73 1.83
CA THR A 70 -11.73 -5.91 2.32
C THR A 70 -10.29 -5.54 2.65
N THR A 71 -9.64 -4.70 1.83
CA THR A 71 -8.29 -4.18 2.11
C THR A 71 -8.27 -3.42 3.43
N ALA A 72 -9.21 -2.49 3.64
CA ALA A 72 -9.28 -1.71 4.87
C ALA A 72 -9.51 -2.58 6.11
N LEU A 73 -10.38 -3.60 6.01
CA LEU A 73 -10.66 -4.53 7.09
C LEU A 73 -9.41 -5.34 7.47
N VAL A 74 -8.80 -6.00 6.48
CA VAL A 74 -7.66 -6.90 6.71
C VAL A 74 -6.43 -6.11 7.15
N ALA A 75 -6.10 -4.99 6.49
CA ALA A 75 -5.01 -4.10 6.90
C ALA A 75 -5.21 -3.57 8.33
N GLY A 76 -6.44 -3.20 8.70
CA GLY A 76 -6.76 -2.77 10.06
C GLY A 76 -6.53 -3.85 11.11
N LEU A 77 -7.04 -5.07 10.85
CA LEU A 77 -6.85 -6.21 11.76
C LEU A 77 -5.38 -6.61 11.90
N LEU A 78 -4.63 -6.62 10.81
CA LEU A 78 -3.21 -7.00 10.80
C LEU A 78 -2.33 -5.91 11.40
N THR A 79 -2.68 -4.64 11.22
CA THR A 79 -2.02 -3.52 11.93
C THR A 79 -2.23 -3.62 13.44
N ILE A 80 -3.44 -3.98 13.88
CA ILE A 80 -3.70 -4.27 15.31
C ILE A 80 -2.85 -5.46 15.77
N LEU A 81 -2.77 -6.53 14.96
CA LEU A 81 -1.96 -7.70 15.27
C LEU A 81 -0.47 -7.34 15.38
N MET A 82 0.05 -6.49 14.50
CA MET A 82 1.43 -5.99 14.55
C MET A 82 1.68 -5.20 15.83
N GLY A 83 0.78 -4.27 16.17
CA GLY A 83 0.85 -3.50 17.40
C GLY A 83 0.82 -4.37 18.65
N VAL A 84 -0.07 -5.36 18.72
CA VAL A 84 -0.22 -6.23 19.91
C VAL A 84 0.89 -7.28 20.00
N VAL A 85 1.20 -8.00 18.92
CA VAL A 85 2.14 -9.14 18.98
C VAL A 85 3.58 -8.69 18.87
N ALA A 86 3.90 -7.85 17.88
CA ALA A 86 5.26 -7.39 17.66
C ALA A 86 5.61 -6.19 18.55
N ASN A 87 4.62 -5.44 19.06
CA ASN A 87 4.83 -4.22 19.86
C ASN A 87 5.82 -3.25 19.19
N PHE A 88 5.63 -3.08 17.89
CA PHE A 88 6.48 -2.28 17.02
C PHE A 88 5.59 -1.26 16.27
N PRO A 89 6.00 0.02 16.16
CA PRO A 89 5.19 1.09 15.58
C PRO A 89 5.20 1.02 14.03
N LEU A 90 4.75 -0.11 13.49
CA LEU A 90 4.66 -0.40 12.07
C LEU A 90 3.21 -0.74 11.74
N ALA A 91 2.67 -0.05 10.75
CA ALA A 91 1.37 -0.35 10.19
C ALA A 91 1.52 -1.27 8.96
N ILE A 92 0.55 -2.16 8.78
CA ILE A 92 0.53 -3.12 7.67
C ILE A 92 -0.59 -2.74 6.72
N ALA A 93 -0.27 -2.73 5.43
CA ALA A 93 -1.23 -2.70 4.34
C ALA A 93 -0.63 -3.46 3.14
N THR A 94 -1.35 -3.51 2.04
CA THR A 94 -0.95 -4.32 0.88
C THR A 94 0.31 -3.78 0.20
N GLY A 95 1.16 -4.70 -0.28
CA GLY A 95 2.43 -4.40 -0.91
C GLY A 95 2.26 -3.84 -2.32
N LEU A 96 2.43 -2.52 -2.49
CA LEU A 96 2.18 -1.87 -3.79
C LEU A 96 3.03 -2.42 -4.95
N GLY A 97 4.30 -2.73 -4.68
CA GLY A 97 5.20 -3.30 -5.69
C GLY A 97 4.72 -4.68 -6.15
N LEU A 98 4.21 -5.48 -5.22
CA LEU A 98 3.65 -6.81 -5.47
C LEU A 98 2.30 -6.73 -6.18
N ASN A 99 1.44 -5.75 -5.88
CA ASN A 99 0.12 -5.63 -6.50
C ASN A 99 0.20 -5.48 -8.02
N ALA A 100 1.16 -4.69 -8.52
CA ALA A 100 1.38 -4.54 -9.94
C ALA A 100 1.89 -5.84 -10.58
N PHE A 101 2.85 -6.51 -9.95
CA PHE A 101 3.34 -7.80 -10.43
C PHE A 101 2.23 -8.86 -10.44
N LEU A 102 1.45 -8.95 -9.37
CA LEU A 102 0.30 -9.85 -9.25
C LEU A 102 -0.72 -9.57 -10.35
N ALA A 103 -1.13 -8.32 -10.54
CA ALA A 103 -2.15 -7.96 -11.53
C ALA A 103 -1.67 -8.20 -12.97
N TYR A 104 -0.50 -7.67 -13.33
CA TYR A 104 -0.06 -7.63 -14.74
C TYR A 104 0.77 -8.84 -15.17
N SER A 105 1.40 -9.57 -14.24
CA SER A 105 2.28 -10.69 -14.57
C SER A 105 1.73 -12.04 -14.14
N VAL A 106 0.92 -12.10 -13.08
CA VAL A 106 0.40 -13.37 -12.54
C VAL A 106 -1.05 -13.60 -12.97
N ALA A 107 -1.96 -12.68 -12.59
CA ALA A 107 -3.39 -12.80 -12.85
C ALA A 107 -3.71 -12.81 -14.35
N SER A 108 -2.89 -12.18 -15.19
CA SER A 108 -3.04 -12.24 -16.65
C SER A 108 -2.82 -13.65 -17.24
N GLN A 109 -2.31 -14.61 -16.47
CA GLN A 109 -2.00 -15.97 -16.92
C GLN A 109 -2.86 -17.06 -16.24
N MET A 110 -3.70 -16.71 -15.27
CA MET A 110 -4.55 -17.64 -14.51
C MET A 110 -5.82 -16.96 -14.03
N THR A 111 -6.68 -17.60 -13.23
CA THR A 111 -7.79 -16.85 -12.60
C THR A 111 -7.30 -15.97 -11.47
N TRP A 112 -8.07 -14.94 -11.10
CA TRP A 112 -7.82 -14.19 -9.86
C TRP A 112 -7.77 -15.09 -8.62
N ALA A 113 -8.64 -16.11 -8.53
CA ALA A 113 -8.64 -17.04 -7.41
C ALA A 113 -7.34 -17.87 -7.35
N ASP A 114 -6.84 -18.33 -8.49
CA ASP A 114 -5.57 -19.06 -8.60
C ASP A 114 -4.38 -18.16 -8.20
N ALA A 115 -4.35 -16.93 -8.70
CA ALA A 115 -3.32 -15.95 -8.37
C ALA A 115 -3.29 -15.66 -6.86
N MET A 116 -4.45 -15.47 -6.22
CA MET A 116 -4.56 -15.30 -4.77
C MET A 116 -4.11 -16.56 -4.00
N GLY A 117 -4.32 -17.74 -4.56
CA GLY A 117 -3.78 -18.99 -4.02
C GLY A 117 -2.25 -19.00 -3.94
N LEU A 118 -1.55 -18.41 -4.92
CA LEU A 118 -0.10 -18.28 -4.87
C LEU A 118 0.36 -17.37 -3.73
N ILE A 119 -0.36 -16.27 -3.46
CA ILE A 119 -0.09 -15.36 -2.33
C ILE A 119 -0.29 -16.08 -0.99
N VAL A 120 -1.34 -16.91 -0.87
CA VAL A 120 -1.53 -17.72 0.35
C VAL A 120 -0.36 -18.69 0.55
N LEU A 121 0.05 -19.40 -0.50
CA LEU A 121 1.17 -20.34 -0.43
C LEU A 121 2.48 -19.64 -0.07
N GLU A 122 2.74 -18.50 -0.70
CA GLU A 122 3.87 -17.64 -0.38
C GLU A 122 3.88 -17.27 1.12
N GLY A 123 2.81 -16.66 1.64
CA GLY A 123 2.74 -16.27 3.05
C GLY A 123 2.94 -17.45 4.01
N LEU A 124 2.39 -18.62 3.69
CA LEU A 124 2.62 -19.85 4.45
C LEU A 124 4.07 -20.33 4.40
N ILE A 125 4.71 -20.29 3.22
CA ILE A 125 6.12 -20.67 3.06
C ILE A 125 7.00 -19.70 3.85
N ILE A 126 6.76 -18.39 3.74
CA ILE A 126 7.51 -17.38 4.49
C ILE A 126 7.34 -17.63 5.99
N LEU A 127 6.12 -17.89 6.47
CA LEU A 127 5.88 -18.20 7.88
C LEU A 127 6.74 -19.38 8.36
N VAL A 128 6.81 -20.46 7.58
CA VAL A 128 7.68 -21.61 7.89
C VAL A 128 9.16 -21.20 7.91
N LEU A 129 9.62 -20.39 6.95
CA LEU A 129 11.00 -19.89 6.90
C LEU A 129 11.34 -18.96 8.08
N VAL A 130 10.37 -18.19 8.59
CA VAL A 130 10.53 -17.37 9.80
C VAL A 130 10.66 -18.25 11.04
N LEU A 131 9.76 -19.23 11.18
CA LEU A 131 9.73 -20.12 12.35
C LEU A 131 10.97 -21.01 12.43
N THR A 132 11.55 -21.38 11.30
CA THR A 132 12.80 -22.16 11.22
C THR A 132 14.07 -21.33 11.42
N GLY A 133 13.95 -20.00 11.50
CA GLY A 133 15.09 -19.08 11.66
C GLY A 133 15.89 -18.82 10.39
N PHE A 134 15.53 -19.46 9.27
CA PHE A 134 16.16 -19.22 7.97
C PHE A 134 16.03 -17.77 7.53
N ARG A 135 14.87 -17.14 7.78
CA ARG A 135 14.61 -15.73 7.40
C ARG A 135 15.60 -14.76 8.07
N LYS A 136 16.06 -15.05 9.30
CA LYS A 136 17.08 -14.25 10.00
C LYS A 136 18.46 -14.41 9.36
N ALA A 137 18.84 -15.64 9.00
CA ALA A 137 20.11 -15.89 8.33
C ALA A 137 20.20 -15.17 6.97
N VAL A 138 19.10 -15.12 6.21
CA VAL A 138 19.05 -14.35 4.96
C VAL A 138 19.15 -12.85 5.24
N PHE A 139 18.43 -12.34 6.25
CA PHE A 139 18.53 -10.91 6.64
C PHE A 139 19.97 -10.51 6.97
N ASP A 140 20.67 -11.33 7.76
CA ASP A 140 22.06 -11.06 8.18
C ASP A 140 23.03 -11.16 7.00
N ALA A 141 22.71 -11.96 5.98
CA ALA A 141 23.51 -12.08 4.76
C ALA A 141 23.34 -10.88 3.79
N VAL A 142 22.24 -10.14 3.87
CA VAL A 142 21.99 -8.98 3.00
C VAL A 142 22.79 -7.77 3.51
N PRO A 143 23.70 -7.19 2.70
CA PRO A 143 24.45 -6.01 3.08
C PRO A 143 23.55 -4.81 3.41
N THR A 144 23.95 -4.00 4.38
CA THR A 144 23.22 -2.80 4.79
C THR A 144 22.91 -1.87 3.63
N GLN A 145 23.82 -1.75 2.65
CA GLN A 145 23.64 -0.90 1.48
C GLN A 145 22.45 -1.36 0.62
N LEU A 146 22.21 -2.67 0.50
CA LEU A 146 21.03 -3.18 -0.21
C LEU A 146 19.75 -2.87 0.58
N LYS A 147 19.77 -3.02 1.91
CA LYS A 147 18.63 -2.68 2.77
C LYS A 147 18.24 -1.21 2.63
N THR A 148 19.21 -0.30 2.68
CA THR A 148 18.97 1.13 2.48
C THR A 148 18.48 1.43 1.06
N ALA A 149 19.05 0.80 0.03
CA ALA A 149 18.63 1.01 -1.36
C ALA A 149 17.17 0.58 -1.59
N ILE A 150 16.71 -0.51 -0.96
CA ILE A 150 15.32 -0.95 -1.02
C ILE A 150 14.39 0.15 -0.47
N ALA A 151 14.68 0.68 0.72
CA ALA A 151 13.89 1.74 1.33
C ALA A 151 13.82 3.01 0.46
N VAL A 152 14.96 3.44 -0.10
CA VAL A 152 15.02 4.59 -1.02
C VAL A 152 14.21 4.31 -2.29
N GLY A 153 14.29 3.10 -2.85
CA GLY A 153 13.52 2.68 -4.02
C GLY A 153 12.01 2.76 -3.79
N ILE A 154 11.53 2.26 -2.66
CA ILE A 154 10.11 2.34 -2.27
C ILE A 154 9.67 3.80 -2.14
N GLY A 155 10.47 4.65 -1.49
CA GLY A 155 10.16 6.09 -1.36
C GLY A 155 10.09 6.83 -2.70
N LEU A 156 11.03 6.55 -3.62
CA LEU A 156 11.01 7.12 -4.97
C LEU A 156 9.81 6.60 -5.79
N PHE A 157 9.44 5.34 -5.61
CA PHE A 157 8.26 4.77 -6.25
C PHE A 157 6.96 5.45 -5.78
N LEU A 158 6.77 5.62 -4.48
CA LEU A 158 5.64 6.37 -3.90
C LEU A 158 5.62 7.84 -4.36
N THR A 159 6.80 8.44 -4.50
CA THR A 159 6.93 9.80 -5.04
C THR A 159 6.43 9.88 -6.47
N ILE A 160 6.80 8.91 -7.33
CA ILE A 160 6.31 8.85 -8.71
C ILE A 160 4.79 8.68 -8.74
N ILE A 161 4.22 7.80 -7.91
CA ILE A 161 2.76 7.62 -7.80
C ILE A 161 2.08 8.95 -7.46
N ALA A 162 2.58 9.68 -6.45
CA ALA A 162 2.02 10.96 -6.06
C ALA A 162 2.12 12.01 -7.19
N LEU A 163 3.23 12.03 -7.95
CA LEU A 163 3.40 12.92 -9.11
C LEU A 163 2.47 12.55 -10.27
N VAL A 164 2.19 11.25 -10.47
CA VAL A 164 1.20 10.79 -11.44
C VAL A 164 -0.20 11.21 -11.02
N ASP A 165 -0.57 11.01 -9.76
CA ASP A 165 -1.88 11.39 -9.24
C ASP A 165 -2.11 12.91 -9.32
N ALA A 166 -1.11 13.70 -8.93
CA ALA A 166 -1.13 15.16 -9.03
C ALA A 166 -1.17 15.67 -10.49
N GLY A 167 -0.82 14.83 -11.47
CA GLY A 167 -0.77 15.19 -12.88
C GLY A 167 0.54 15.86 -13.33
N PHE A 168 1.59 15.82 -12.51
CA PHE A 168 2.95 16.23 -12.89
C PHE A 168 3.57 15.26 -13.90
N VAL A 169 3.31 13.97 -13.73
CA VAL A 169 3.77 12.90 -14.62
C VAL A 169 2.55 12.28 -15.28
N ARG A 170 2.57 12.16 -16.62
CA ARG A 170 1.50 11.51 -17.38
C ARG A 170 2.08 10.54 -18.40
N ALA A 171 1.31 9.50 -18.74
CA ALA A 171 1.63 8.63 -19.85
C ALA A 171 1.60 9.42 -21.16
N THR A 172 2.61 9.24 -22.01
CA THR A 172 2.67 9.92 -23.32
C THR A 172 1.87 9.20 -24.40
N GLY A 173 1.52 7.93 -24.17
CA GLY A 173 0.96 7.04 -25.19
C GLY A 173 1.99 6.56 -26.22
N ASN A 174 3.25 6.95 -26.10
CA ASN A 174 4.34 6.56 -27.01
C ASN A 174 5.20 5.45 -26.39
N ALA A 175 5.81 4.63 -27.24
CA ALA A 175 6.77 3.61 -26.80
C ALA A 175 8.00 4.22 -26.09
N ALA A 176 8.43 5.41 -26.50
CA ALA A 176 9.49 6.16 -25.83
C ALA A 176 9.36 7.68 -26.07
N PRO A 177 9.46 8.54 -25.02
CA PRO A 177 9.47 8.17 -23.61
C PRO A 177 8.05 7.76 -23.15
N PRO A 178 7.88 6.72 -22.32
CA PRO A 178 6.55 6.26 -21.86
C PRO A 178 5.86 7.26 -20.92
N ILE A 179 6.64 8.09 -20.23
CA ILE A 179 6.17 9.13 -19.31
C ILE A 179 6.66 10.50 -19.76
N GLY A 180 5.84 11.53 -19.51
CA GLY A 180 6.12 12.92 -19.86
C GLY A 180 5.64 13.88 -18.78
N MET A 181 6.07 15.15 -18.90
CA MET A 181 5.69 16.21 -17.97
C MET A 181 4.32 16.79 -18.33
N GLY A 182 3.39 16.73 -17.38
CA GLY A 182 2.07 17.36 -17.47
C GLY A 182 1.31 17.03 -18.76
N ILE A 183 0.58 18.03 -19.26
CA ILE A 183 -0.21 17.94 -20.49
C ILE A 183 0.61 18.59 -21.61
N GLY A 184 1.12 17.78 -22.54
CA GLY A 184 1.91 18.28 -23.67
C GLY A 184 3.18 19.03 -23.26
N GLY A 185 3.81 18.66 -22.15
CA GLY A 185 5.00 19.33 -21.60
C GLY A 185 4.72 20.50 -20.67
N SER A 186 3.44 20.80 -20.38
CA SER A 186 3.05 21.90 -19.49
C SER A 186 2.28 21.40 -18.27
N LEU A 187 2.62 21.93 -17.10
CA LEU A 187 1.84 21.73 -15.88
C LEU A 187 0.55 22.55 -15.97
N SER A 188 -0.57 21.87 -16.12
CA SER A 188 -1.90 22.48 -16.23
C SER A 188 -2.94 21.58 -15.60
N GLY A 189 -3.93 22.17 -14.95
CA GLY A 189 -5.01 21.47 -14.26
C GLY A 189 -5.11 21.87 -12.79
N TRP A 190 -6.32 21.70 -12.25
CA TRP A 190 -6.62 21.94 -10.85
C TRP A 190 -5.93 20.94 -9.88
N PRO A 191 -5.75 19.65 -10.22
CA PRO A 191 -5.03 18.71 -9.35
C PRO A 191 -3.58 19.17 -9.06
N VAL A 192 -2.87 19.62 -10.10
CA VAL A 192 -1.50 20.15 -9.99
C VAL A 192 -1.46 21.37 -9.06
N PHE A 193 -2.42 22.28 -9.20
CA PHE A 193 -2.52 23.49 -8.38
C PHE A 193 -2.73 23.13 -6.89
N VAL A 194 -3.69 22.25 -6.60
CA VAL A 194 -3.98 21.80 -5.24
C VAL A 194 -2.79 21.07 -4.63
N PHE A 195 -2.12 20.21 -5.40
CA PHE A 195 -0.89 19.53 -4.97
C PHE A 195 0.21 20.53 -4.58
N CYS A 196 0.48 21.54 -5.41
CA CYS A 196 1.50 22.56 -5.12
C CYS A 196 1.20 23.31 -3.82
N ILE A 197 -0.05 23.73 -3.62
CA ILE A 197 -0.46 24.42 -2.38
C ILE A 197 -0.32 23.49 -1.17
N GLY A 198 -0.78 22.25 -1.28
CA GLY A 198 -0.68 21.27 -0.20
C GLY A 198 0.76 20.94 0.19
N LEU A 199 1.63 20.72 -0.81
CA LEU A 199 3.03 20.45 -0.61
C LEU A 199 3.75 21.63 0.06
N LEU A 200 3.55 22.85 -0.45
CA LEU A 200 4.15 24.06 0.13
C LEU A 200 3.65 24.30 1.57
N LEU A 201 2.37 24.08 1.83
CA LEU A 201 1.80 24.17 3.16
C LEU A 201 2.45 23.15 4.11
N MET A 202 2.54 21.88 3.69
CA MET A 202 3.18 20.83 4.48
C MET A 202 4.64 21.13 4.78
N ILE A 203 5.41 21.54 3.77
CA ILE A 203 6.83 21.93 3.95
C ILE A 203 6.94 23.10 4.93
N SER A 204 6.09 24.12 4.79
CA SER A 204 6.10 25.30 5.68
C SER A 204 5.77 24.94 7.13
N LEU A 205 4.74 24.11 7.35
CA LEU A 205 4.35 23.66 8.69
C LEU A 205 5.41 22.73 9.31
N HIS A 206 5.98 21.83 8.52
CA HIS A 206 7.02 20.91 8.95
C HIS A 206 8.32 21.66 9.30
N ALA A 207 8.75 22.62 8.48
CA ALA A 207 9.91 23.48 8.76
C ALA A 207 9.72 24.31 10.04
N ARG A 208 8.49 24.71 10.35
CA ARG A 208 8.11 25.40 11.59
C ARG A 208 7.93 24.47 12.79
N LYS A 209 8.16 23.15 12.63
CA LYS A 209 8.01 22.12 13.66
C LYS A 209 6.63 22.12 14.33
N VAL A 210 5.57 22.40 13.55
CA VAL A 210 4.19 22.38 14.06
C VAL A 210 3.77 20.93 14.32
N PRO A 211 3.30 20.59 15.54
CA PRO A 211 2.84 19.23 15.82
C PRO A 211 1.63 18.89 14.96
N GLY A 212 1.71 17.78 14.20
CA GLY A 212 0.66 17.39 13.26
C GLY A 212 0.68 18.17 11.94
N ALA A 213 1.82 18.74 11.54
CA ALA A 213 1.99 19.44 10.26
C ALA A 213 1.43 18.65 9.06
N ILE A 214 1.70 17.34 9.00
CA ILE A 214 1.21 16.46 7.94
C ILE A 214 -0.33 16.36 7.98
N LEU A 215 -0.91 16.13 9.16
CA LEU A 215 -2.37 16.07 9.34
C LEU A 215 -3.05 17.36 8.89
N ILE A 216 -2.56 18.51 9.35
CA ILE A 216 -3.10 19.83 8.97
C ILE A 216 -2.98 20.03 7.46
N GLY A 217 -1.83 19.67 6.88
CA GLY A 217 -1.60 19.73 5.44
C GLY A 217 -2.61 18.90 4.64
N ILE A 218 -2.81 17.64 5.02
CA ILE A 218 -3.79 16.75 4.38
C ILE A 218 -5.19 17.36 4.50
N THR A 219 -5.65 17.70 5.70
CA THR A 219 -7.01 18.23 5.92
C THR A 219 -7.27 19.51 5.13
N VAL A 220 -6.35 20.49 5.16
CA VAL A 220 -6.51 21.76 4.44
C VAL A 220 -6.52 21.53 2.93
N THR A 221 -5.64 20.65 2.44
CA THR A 221 -5.55 20.35 1.00
C THR A 221 -6.79 19.60 0.51
N THR A 222 -7.33 18.67 1.30
CA THR A 222 -8.60 17.99 0.99
C THR A 222 -9.77 18.96 0.92
N ILE A 223 -9.89 19.88 1.89
CA ILE A 223 -10.94 20.91 1.86
C ILE A 223 -10.78 21.80 0.61
N LEU A 224 -9.56 22.21 0.29
CA LEU A 224 -9.28 22.97 -0.92
C LEU A 224 -9.65 22.18 -2.18
N ALA A 225 -9.32 20.89 -2.25
CA ALA A 225 -9.64 20.02 -3.37
C ALA A 225 -11.15 19.93 -3.61
N ILE A 226 -11.95 19.74 -2.54
CA ILE A 226 -13.41 19.69 -2.60
C ILE A 226 -14.00 21.03 -3.06
N ILE A 227 -13.50 22.15 -2.53
CA ILE A 227 -13.97 23.49 -2.94
C ILE A 227 -13.67 23.74 -4.42
N VAL A 228 -12.45 23.42 -4.86
CA VAL A 228 -12.04 23.59 -6.24
C VAL A 228 -12.95 22.75 -7.14
N GLU A 229 -13.14 21.48 -6.84
CA GLU A 229 -14.02 20.61 -7.64
C GLU A 229 -15.48 21.08 -7.66
N ALA A 230 -16.02 21.52 -6.54
CA ALA A 230 -17.39 22.05 -6.48
C ALA A 230 -17.60 23.29 -7.38
N VAL A 231 -16.57 24.13 -7.55
CA VAL A 231 -16.62 25.34 -8.38
C VAL A 231 -16.32 25.03 -9.85
N THR A 232 -15.31 24.21 -10.12
CA THR A 232 -14.76 24.01 -11.47
C THR A 232 -15.35 22.81 -12.18
N LYS A 233 -15.96 21.88 -11.44
CA LYS A 233 -16.56 20.63 -11.94
C LYS A 233 -15.63 19.93 -12.93
N THR A 234 -14.39 19.76 -12.51
CA THR A 234 -13.32 19.26 -13.37
C THR A 234 -13.56 17.80 -13.75
N GLY A 235 -14.12 17.02 -12.82
CA GLY A 235 -14.40 15.61 -13.00
C GLY A 235 -13.16 14.72 -13.07
N PRO A 236 -13.35 13.42 -13.33
CA PRO A 236 -12.27 12.45 -13.41
C PRO A 236 -11.43 12.65 -14.69
N SER A 237 -10.19 12.18 -14.65
CA SER A 237 -9.24 12.23 -15.77
C SER A 237 -9.57 11.25 -16.89
N PHE A 238 -10.39 10.23 -16.61
CA PHE A 238 -10.93 9.29 -17.58
C PHE A 238 -12.45 9.32 -17.50
N THR A 239 -13.11 9.62 -18.62
CA THR A 239 -14.57 9.61 -18.76
C THR A 239 -14.97 8.68 -19.89
N ALA A 240 -16.25 8.26 -19.91
CA ALA A 240 -16.80 7.45 -20.99
C ALA A 240 -16.66 8.11 -22.38
N ASP A 241 -16.61 9.44 -22.41
CA ASP A 241 -16.48 10.25 -23.63
C ASP A 241 -15.02 10.52 -24.05
N GLY A 242 -14.04 10.01 -23.28
CA GLY A 242 -12.62 10.12 -23.56
C GLY A 242 -11.77 10.63 -22.38
N PRO A 243 -10.44 10.74 -22.56
CA PRO A 243 -9.55 11.26 -21.53
C PRO A 243 -9.78 12.76 -21.32
N ASN A 244 -9.94 13.18 -20.08
CA ASN A 244 -9.93 14.57 -19.65
C ASN A 244 -8.54 14.91 -19.07
N PRO A 245 -7.66 15.58 -19.84
CA PRO A 245 -6.29 15.80 -19.40
C PRO A 245 -6.18 16.70 -18.16
N LYS A 246 -7.23 17.46 -17.80
CA LYS A 246 -7.22 18.35 -16.64
C LYS A 246 -7.94 17.79 -15.41
N GLY A 247 -8.60 16.63 -15.55
CA GLY A 247 -9.35 15.96 -14.49
C GLY A 247 -8.47 15.31 -13.42
N TRP A 248 -9.12 14.91 -12.32
CA TRP A 248 -8.52 14.21 -11.19
C TRP A 248 -8.11 12.78 -11.56
N ASN A 249 -6.93 12.34 -11.16
CA ASN A 249 -6.37 11.07 -11.63
C ASN A 249 -6.96 9.87 -10.90
N LEU A 250 -6.61 9.66 -9.62
CA LEU A 250 -7.02 8.46 -8.88
C LEU A 250 -8.44 8.58 -8.31
N THR A 251 -8.81 9.74 -7.74
CA THR A 251 -10.12 9.95 -7.11
C THR A 251 -10.58 11.39 -7.26
N VAL A 252 -11.86 11.57 -7.58
CA VAL A 252 -12.48 12.90 -7.62
C VAL A 252 -12.79 13.33 -6.18
N PRO A 253 -12.34 14.51 -5.74
CA PRO A 253 -12.57 15.00 -4.38
C PRO A 253 -13.98 15.56 -4.25
N GLU A 254 -14.94 14.67 -4.02
CA GLU A 254 -16.35 15.00 -3.87
C GLU A 254 -16.80 14.81 -2.42
N LEU A 255 -17.87 15.50 -2.02
CA LEU A 255 -18.56 15.15 -0.78
C LEU A 255 -19.31 13.83 -1.01
N PRO A 256 -19.16 12.82 -0.14
CA PRO A 256 -19.83 11.55 -0.33
C PRO A 256 -21.35 11.72 -0.21
N ASP A 257 -22.09 11.13 -1.14
CA ASP A 257 -23.57 11.10 -1.11
C ASP A 257 -24.11 10.31 0.10
N ALA A 258 -23.32 9.35 0.60
CA ALA A 258 -23.63 8.56 1.78
C ALA A 258 -22.44 8.58 2.75
N LEU A 259 -22.71 8.99 4.00
CA LEU A 259 -21.71 8.94 5.08
C LEU A 259 -21.45 7.50 5.58
N PHE A 260 -22.37 6.59 5.29
CA PHE A 260 -22.29 5.18 5.69
C PHE A 260 -22.67 4.31 4.50
N ALA A 261 -21.77 3.39 4.13
CA ALA A 261 -22.04 2.32 3.20
C ALA A 261 -21.88 0.99 3.95
N VAL A 262 -22.74 0.01 3.64
CA VAL A 262 -22.55 -1.35 4.14
C VAL A 262 -21.39 -1.95 3.34
N PRO A 263 -20.27 -2.32 3.98
CA PRO A 263 -19.16 -2.92 3.27
C PRO A 263 -19.53 -4.31 2.75
N ASP A 264 -19.03 -4.63 1.56
CA ASP A 264 -19.12 -5.97 0.99
C ASP A 264 -17.77 -6.68 1.11
N PHE A 265 -17.79 -7.86 1.73
CA PHE A 265 -16.64 -8.70 2.02
C PHE A 265 -16.67 -10.03 1.27
N SER A 266 -17.41 -10.11 0.17
CA SER A 266 -17.58 -11.34 -0.62
C SER A 266 -16.29 -11.85 -1.28
N LEU A 267 -15.22 -11.04 -1.34
CA LEU A 267 -13.88 -11.48 -1.74
C LEU A 267 -13.21 -12.40 -0.71
N ILE A 268 -13.67 -12.38 0.55
CA ILE A 268 -13.08 -13.25 1.57
C ILE A 268 -13.36 -14.71 1.24
N GLY A 269 -12.28 -15.48 1.09
CA GLY A 269 -12.34 -16.90 0.75
C GLY A 269 -12.31 -17.18 -0.76
N THR A 270 -12.19 -16.17 -1.62
CA THR A 270 -12.07 -16.38 -3.07
C THR A 270 -10.62 -16.65 -3.47
N PHE A 271 -10.11 -17.84 -3.15
CA PHE A 271 -8.77 -18.28 -3.53
C PHE A 271 -8.75 -19.77 -3.90
N ASN A 272 -7.79 -20.17 -4.73
CA ASN A 272 -7.56 -21.55 -5.11
C ASN A 272 -6.06 -21.88 -5.02
N LEU A 273 -5.68 -22.65 -4.00
CA LEU A 273 -4.28 -22.97 -3.70
C LEU A 273 -3.56 -23.71 -4.83
N PHE A 274 -4.27 -24.59 -5.56
CA PHE A 274 -3.65 -25.52 -6.48
C PHE A 274 -3.99 -25.25 -7.95
N GLY A 275 -4.99 -24.41 -8.25
CA GLY A 275 -5.39 -24.14 -9.63
C GLY A 275 -4.29 -23.51 -10.49
N SER A 276 -3.41 -22.70 -9.90
CA SER A 276 -2.22 -22.17 -10.59
C SER A 276 -1.30 -23.28 -11.11
N PHE A 277 -1.12 -24.35 -10.36
CA PHE A 277 -0.26 -25.48 -10.74
C PHE A 277 -0.86 -26.28 -11.89
N GLU A 278 -2.19 -26.32 -11.99
CA GLU A 278 -2.92 -26.95 -13.10
C GLU A 278 -2.86 -26.07 -14.36
N ARG A 279 -3.00 -24.74 -14.20
CA ARG A 279 -3.04 -23.76 -15.29
C ARG A 279 -1.69 -23.54 -15.96
N VAL A 280 -0.66 -23.22 -15.19
CA VAL A 280 0.67 -22.84 -15.72
C VAL A 280 1.72 -23.93 -15.50
N GLY A 281 1.37 -25.03 -14.84
CA GLY A 281 2.28 -26.12 -14.53
C GLY A 281 3.13 -25.86 -13.28
N VAL A 282 3.64 -26.96 -12.70
CA VAL A 282 4.35 -26.93 -11.41
C VAL A 282 5.58 -26.03 -11.43
N VAL A 283 6.36 -26.08 -12.51
CA VAL A 283 7.60 -25.31 -12.62
C VAL A 283 7.30 -23.81 -12.65
N ALA A 284 6.38 -23.36 -13.49
CA ALA A 284 6.04 -21.94 -13.59
C ALA A 284 5.39 -21.42 -12.31
N ALA A 285 4.42 -22.16 -11.75
CA ALA A 285 3.77 -21.79 -10.49
C ALA A 285 4.80 -21.67 -9.35
N SER A 286 5.76 -22.60 -9.25
CA SER A 286 6.82 -22.54 -8.23
C SER A 286 7.74 -21.33 -8.41
N LEU A 287 8.08 -20.98 -9.65
CA LEU A 287 8.88 -19.79 -9.94
C LEU A 287 8.13 -18.50 -9.60
N LEU A 288 6.82 -18.45 -9.85
CA LEU A 288 5.98 -17.31 -9.49
C LEU A 288 5.91 -17.15 -7.96
N VAL A 289 5.64 -18.24 -7.22
CA VAL A 289 5.68 -18.22 -5.74
C VAL A 289 7.04 -17.77 -5.23
N PHE A 290 8.12 -18.28 -5.81
CA PHE A 290 9.47 -17.88 -5.42
C PHE A 290 9.74 -16.39 -5.69
N THR A 291 9.22 -15.86 -6.80
CA THR A 291 9.37 -14.44 -7.16
C THR A 291 8.59 -13.54 -6.19
N LEU A 292 7.34 -13.91 -5.89
CA LEU A 292 6.52 -13.23 -4.89
C LEU A 292 7.23 -13.23 -3.54
N LEU A 293 7.67 -14.41 -3.09
CA LEU A 293 8.39 -14.60 -1.84
C LEU A 293 9.61 -13.69 -1.72
N LEU A 294 10.44 -13.62 -2.76
CA LEU A 294 11.62 -12.75 -2.73
C LEU A 294 11.25 -11.27 -2.67
N ALA A 295 10.25 -10.85 -3.44
CA ALA A 295 9.81 -9.46 -3.47
C ALA A 295 9.24 -9.02 -2.12
N ASP A 296 8.33 -9.81 -1.52
CA ASP A 296 7.76 -9.56 -0.19
C ASP A 296 8.83 -9.60 0.90
N PHE A 297 9.71 -10.60 0.84
CA PHE A 297 10.84 -10.71 1.75
C PHE A 297 11.68 -9.43 1.79
N PHE A 298 12.02 -8.85 0.64
CA PHE A 298 12.80 -7.62 0.57
C PHE A 298 11.99 -6.38 1.00
N ASP A 299 10.70 -6.30 0.67
CA ASP A 299 9.84 -5.17 1.03
C ASP A 299 9.67 -5.05 2.55
N THR A 300 9.35 -6.16 3.24
CA THR A 300 9.25 -6.19 4.70
C THR A 300 10.56 -5.77 5.35
N MET A 301 11.69 -6.30 4.86
CA MET A 301 13.00 -5.97 5.42
C MET A 301 13.38 -4.51 5.20
N GLY A 302 13.14 -3.98 4.01
CA GLY A 302 13.40 -2.58 3.69
C GLY A 302 12.57 -1.65 4.58
N THR A 303 11.27 -1.94 4.70
CA THR A 303 10.34 -1.12 5.47
C THR A 303 10.63 -1.21 6.98
N MET A 304 10.82 -2.42 7.54
CA MET A 304 11.09 -2.57 8.97
C MET A 304 12.40 -1.91 9.40
N THR A 305 13.44 -1.96 8.54
CA THR A 305 14.74 -1.34 8.84
C THR A 305 14.70 0.17 8.71
N ALA A 306 13.98 0.71 7.72
CA ALA A 306 13.79 2.14 7.54
C ALA A 306 12.95 2.75 8.68
N VAL A 307 11.81 2.15 8.99
CA VAL A 307 10.94 2.60 10.10
C VAL A 307 11.65 2.45 11.44
N GLY A 308 12.35 1.33 11.65
CA GLY A 308 13.14 1.13 12.85
C GLY A 308 14.31 2.11 12.99
N ALA A 309 14.95 2.52 11.89
CA ALA A 309 15.99 3.55 11.91
C ALA A 309 15.41 4.91 12.29
N GLU A 310 14.30 5.32 11.67
CA GLU A 310 13.64 6.60 11.95
C GLU A 310 13.09 6.65 13.39
N ALA A 311 12.62 5.51 13.92
CA ALA A 311 12.14 5.40 15.29
C ALA A 311 13.27 5.19 16.33
N GLY A 312 14.53 5.02 15.92
CA GLY A 312 15.63 4.71 16.82
C GLY A 312 15.53 3.35 17.51
N LEU A 313 14.88 2.37 16.87
CA LEU A 313 14.61 1.02 17.39
C LEU A 313 15.51 -0.07 16.78
N ASN A 314 16.39 0.27 15.83
CA ASN A 314 17.35 -0.67 15.26
C ASN A 314 18.46 -1.01 16.26
N THR A 315 18.87 -2.28 16.32
CA THR A 315 19.91 -2.73 17.25
C THR A 315 21.28 -2.13 16.93
N GLU A 316 21.56 -1.95 15.63
CA GLU A 316 22.80 -1.38 15.09
C GLU A 316 22.46 -0.57 13.82
N GLU A 317 23.42 0.20 13.31
CA GLU A 317 23.22 1.01 12.10
C GLU A 317 22.90 0.12 10.89
N GLY A 318 21.63 0.17 10.44
CA GLY A 318 21.11 -0.71 9.38
C GLY A 318 20.90 -2.17 9.78
N GLY A 319 20.98 -2.47 11.07
CA GLY A 319 20.60 -3.75 11.66
C GLY A 319 19.08 -3.93 11.76
N ALA A 320 18.65 -5.14 12.09
CA ALA A 320 17.22 -5.39 12.30
C ALA A 320 16.75 -4.71 13.61
N PRO A 321 15.48 -4.28 13.69
CA PRO A 321 14.89 -3.86 14.96
C PRO A 321 14.86 -5.01 15.98
N GLU A 322 14.92 -4.66 17.25
CA GLU A 322 14.77 -5.62 18.34
C GLU A 322 13.39 -6.31 18.24
N GLY A 323 13.36 -7.64 18.28
CA GLY A 323 12.11 -8.39 18.08
C GLY A 323 11.68 -8.58 16.62
N SER A 324 12.58 -8.34 15.65
CA SER A 324 12.37 -8.54 14.21
C SER A 324 11.64 -9.84 13.85
N GLN A 325 11.92 -10.95 14.54
CA GLN A 325 11.23 -12.22 14.31
C GLN A 325 9.71 -12.11 14.46
N LYS A 326 9.21 -11.36 15.45
CA LYS A 326 7.76 -11.19 15.65
C LYS A 326 7.13 -10.35 14.55
N ILE A 327 7.83 -9.31 14.10
CA ILE A 327 7.42 -8.49 12.95
C ILE A 327 7.26 -9.40 11.72
N LEU A 328 8.27 -10.22 11.44
CA LEU A 328 8.29 -11.13 10.30
C LEU A 328 7.21 -12.22 10.40
N ILE A 329 6.87 -12.71 11.60
CA ILE A 329 5.76 -13.66 11.78
C ILE A 329 4.42 -13.00 11.42
N VAL A 330 4.17 -11.80 11.97
CA VAL A 330 2.91 -11.10 11.72
C VAL A 330 2.78 -10.74 10.24
N ASP A 331 3.86 -10.30 9.62
CA ASP A 331 3.99 -10.04 8.18
C ASP A 331 3.67 -11.27 7.32
N SER A 332 4.20 -12.45 7.62
CA SER A 332 3.85 -13.67 6.85
C SER A 332 2.40 -14.11 7.04
N ILE A 333 1.84 -13.89 8.23
CA ILE A 333 0.41 -14.10 8.49
C ILE A 333 -0.41 -13.06 7.70
N ALA A 334 0.07 -11.83 7.60
CA ALA A 334 -0.56 -10.76 6.83
C ALA A 334 -0.64 -11.12 5.35
N ALA A 335 0.47 -11.52 4.73
CA ALA A 335 0.54 -11.99 3.35
C ALA A 335 -0.47 -13.12 3.08
N ALA A 336 -0.46 -14.15 3.93
CA ALA A 336 -1.40 -15.26 3.82
C ALA A 336 -2.86 -14.79 3.98
N ALA A 337 -3.14 -13.92 4.94
CA ALA A 337 -4.49 -13.37 5.17
C ALA A 337 -4.96 -12.49 4.00
N GLY A 338 -4.06 -11.74 3.37
CA GLY A 338 -4.34 -10.93 2.19
C GLY A 338 -4.72 -11.77 0.97
N GLY A 339 -3.98 -12.86 0.72
CA GLY A 339 -4.34 -13.86 -0.27
C GLY A 339 -5.67 -14.56 0.03
N LEU A 340 -5.91 -14.96 1.28
CA LEU A 340 -7.17 -15.57 1.72
C LEU A 340 -8.37 -14.61 1.54
N ALA A 341 -8.12 -13.31 1.67
CA ALA A 341 -9.13 -12.27 1.54
C ALA A 341 -9.26 -11.70 0.12
N GLY A 342 -8.46 -12.18 -0.84
CA GLY A 342 -8.55 -11.77 -2.24
C GLY A 342 -8.08 -10.35 -2.52
N ILE A 343 -7.13 -9.82 -1.74
CA ILE A 343 -6.71 -8.41 -1.80
C ILE A 343 -5.20 -8.21 -2.02
N SER A 344 -4.49 -9.25 -2.44
CA SER A 344 -3.01 -9.32 -2.52
C SER A 344 -2.32 -9.41 -1.15
N SER A 345 -0.98 -9.58 -1.16
CA SER A 345 -0.10 -9.61 0.02
C SER A 345 -0.09 -8.28 0.75
#